data_AF-A0A964JRK3-F1
#
_entry.id   AF-A0A964JRK3-F1
#
_cell.length_a   1.000
_cell.length_b   1.000
_cell.length_c   1.000
_cell.angle_alpha   90.00
_cell.angle_beta   90.00
_cell.angle_gamma   90.00
#
_symmetry.space_group_name_H-M   'P 1'
#
loop_
_entity.id
_entity.type
_entity.pdbx_description
1 polymer ?
#
loop_
_entity_poly.entity_id
_entity_poly.type
_entity_poly.pdbx_seq_one_letter_code
_entity_poly.pdbx_strand_id
1 'polypeptide(L)'
;MKSLNWLLRGLLGLAGAILVYATWPVAQGAWQAQKADAVLYQLRNGRPVRLVDIDAGITALNRAVAADPAAGRRLQRSELVAGGALTPALNLSMEQRVIWLRSAEADLVAGLGSAPARGVAWARLASVRQGLQGTSRGVVDALLMSIDTAPLLNTIWPARLRLILDNWVAFTPQERARMEAYVVMTWRLSLEKRYFGAAVRSPVDELFLRYFLRDEPKGQEELAGEIENFKRHGI
;
A
#
# COMPACT_ATOMS: atom_id res chain seq x y z
N MET A 1 -56.00 -6.98 -21.80
CA MET A 1 -55.22 -6.17 -20.83
C MET A 1 -54.84 -6.92 -19.54
N LYS A 2 -55.72 -7.70 -18.88
CA LYS A 2 -55.37 -8.41 -17.62
C LYS A 2 -54.25 -9.47 -17.74
N SER A 3 -54.21 -10.23 -18.85
CA SER A 3 -53.17 -11.26 -19.11
C SER A 3 -51.77 -10.66 -19.31
N LEU A 4 -51.67 -9.53 -20.02
CA LEU A 4 -50.40 -8.83 -20.24
C LEU A 4 -49.78 -8.32 -18.93
N ASN A 5 -50.59 -7.88 -17.96
CA ASN A 5 -50.13 -7.44 -16.64
C ASN A 5 -49.55 -8.59 -15.80
N TRP A 6 -50.11 -9.80 -15.88
CA TRP A 6 -49.57 -10.97 -15.17
C TRP A 6 -48.24 -11.43 -15.75
N LEU A 7 -48.13 -11.43 -17.08
CA LEU A 7 -46.89 -11.76 -17.77
C LEU A 7 -45.78 -10.74 -17.46
N LEU A 8 -46.11 -9.44 -17.46
CA LEU A 8 -45.15 -8.38 -17.10
C LEU A 8 -44.66 -8.51 -15.65
N ARG A 9 -45.56 -8.82 -14.70
CA ARG A 9 -45.19 -9.09 -13.30
C ARG A 9 -44.32 -10.33 -13.15
N GLY A 10 -44.61 -11.39 -13.90
CA GLY A 10 -43.78 -12.60 -13.95
C GLY A 10 -42.37 -12.32 -14.47
N LEU A 11 -42.25 -11.54 -15.55
CA LEU A 11 -40.95 -11.13 -16.10
C LEU A 11 -40.17 -10.23 -15.14
N LEU A 12 -40.83 -9.28 -14.48
CA LEU A 12 -40.19 -8.43 -13.47
C LEU A 12 -39.74 -9.23 -12.24
N GLY A 13 -40.54 -10.21 -11.80
CA GLY A 13 -40.17 -11.13 -10.71
C GLY A 13 -38.96 -12.00 -11.07
N LEU A 14 -38.94 -12.55 -12.28
CA LEU A 14 -37.81 -13.33 -12.78
C LEU A 14 -36.55 -12.48 -12.93
N ALA A 15 -36.66 -11.28 -13.51
CA ALA A 15 -35.56 -10.34 -13.61
C ALA A 15 -35.01 -9.95 -12.22
N GLY A 16 -35.89 -9.72 -11.24
CA GLY A 16 -35.51 -9.49 -9.85
C GLY A 16 -34.75 -10.66 -9.22
N ALA A 17 -35.22 -11.89 -9.42
CA ALA A 17 -34.54 -13.09 -8.93
C ALA A 17 -33.16 -13.28 -9.57
N ILE A 18 -33.03 -13.04 -10.87
CA ILE A 18 -31.75 -13.09 -11.59
C ILE A 18 -30.79 -12.03 -11.05
N LEU A 19 -31.26 -10.80 -10.79
CA LEU A 19 -30.43 -9.74 -10.21
C LEU A 19 -29.94 -10.10 -8.81
N VAL A 20 -30.80 -10.64 -7.94
CA VAL A 20 -30.39 -11.09 -6.61
C VAL A 20 -29.35 -12.20 -6.72
N TYR A 21 -29.59 -13.20 -7.56
CA TYR A 21 -28.65 -14.30 -7.78
C TYR A 21 -27.28 -13.79 -8.27
N ALA A 22 -27.28 -12.87 -9.24
CA ALA A 22 -26.05 -12.32 -9.82
C ALA A 22 -25.28 -11.41 -8.86
N THR A 23 -25.96 -10.67 -7.97
CA THR A 23 -25.33 -9.73 -7.03
C THR A 23 -25.01 -10.33 -5.67
N TRP A 24 -25.56 -11.50 -5.35
CA TRP A 24 -25.35 -12.18 -4.08
C TRP A 24 -23.86 -12.41 -3.74
N PRO A 25 -22.99 -12.88 -4.66
CA PRO A 25 -21.57 -13.08 -4.34
C PRO A 25 -20.86 -11.77 -3.98
N VAL A 26 -21.19 -10.66 -4.65
CA VAL A 26 -20.65 -9.33 -4.35
C VAL A 26 -21.11 -8.83 -2.98
N ALA A 27 -22.40 -9.02 -2.65
CA ALA A 27 -22.95 -8.66 -1.35
C ALA A 27 -22.32 -9.48 -0.21
N GLN A 28 -22.15 -10.80 -0.41
CA GLN A 28 -21.44 -11.65 0.54
C GLN A 28 -19.97 -11.23 0.69
N GLY A 29 -19.29 -10.94 -0.42
CA GLY A 29 -17.92 -10.45 -0.42
C GLY A 29 -17.76 -9.16 0.39
N ALA A 30 -18.65 -8.19 0.17
CA ALA A 30 -18.69 -6.94 0.92
C ALA A 30 -18.93 -7.16 2.42
N TRP A 31 -19.90 -8.01 2.78
CA TRP A 31 -20.22 -8.32 4.17
C TRP A 31 -19.05 -8.95 4.91
N GLN A 32 -18.33 -9.89 4.28
CA GLN A 32 -17.15 -10.50 4.90
C GLN A 32 -16.00 -9.50 5.00
N ALA A 33 -15.78 -8.67 3.97
CA ALA A 33 -14.71 -7.68 3.97
C ALA A 33 -14.86 -6.64 5.10
N GLN A 34 -16.10 -6.21 5.40
CA GLN A 34 -16.38 -5.22 6.44
C GLN A 34 -15.89 -5.65 7.83
N LYS A 35 -15.82 -6.97 8.08
CA LYS A 35 -15.32 -7.51 9.37
C LYS A 35 -13.84 -7.21 9.62
N ALA A 36 -13.07 -6.87 8.58
CA ALA A 36 -11.66 -6.53 8.69
C ALA A 36 -11.41 -5.01 8.81
N ASP A 37 -12.42 -4.17 8.65
CA ASP A 37 -12.25 -2.71 8.56
C ASP A 37 -11.65 -2.09 9.82
N ALA A 38 -12.06 -2.58 11.00
CA ALA A 38 -11.54 -2.08 12.27
C ALA A 38 -10.03 -2.34 12.40
N VAL A 39 -9.58 -3.53 12.00
CA VAL A 39 -8.17 -3.93 12.06
C VAL A 39 -7.34 -3.17 11.04
N LEU A 40 -7.84 -3.02 9.82
CA LEU A 40 -7.23 -2.18 8.79
C LEU A 40 -7.11 -0.73 9.23
N TYR A 41 -8.14 -0.17 9.85
CA TYR A 41 -8.11 1.18 10.40
C TYR A 41 -7.03 1.33 11.47
N GLN A 42 -6.90 0.37 12.39
CA GLN A 42 -5.85 0.41 13.40
C GLN A 42 -4.45 0.37 12.78
N LEU A 43 -4.21 -0.54 11.84
CA LEU A 43 -2.92 -0.64 11.13
C LEU A 43 -2.56 0.64 10.37
N ARG A 44 -3.52 1.23 9.63
CA ARG A 44 -3.32 2.48 8.88
C ARG A 44 -2.90 3.65 9.77
N ASN A 45 -3.41 3.69 11.00
CA ASN A 45 -3.16 4.76 11.95
C ASN A 45 -2.04 4.42 12.94
N GLY A 46 -1.26 3.37 12.71
CA GLY A 46 -0.17 2.96 13.59
C GLY A 46 -0.61 2.58 15.01
N ARG A 47 -1.90 2.25 15.20
CA ARG A 47 -2.42 1.83 16.51
C ARG A 47 -1.97 0.39 16.79
N PRO A 48 -1.72 0.02 18.06
CA PRO A 48 -1.43 -1.36 18.43
C PRO A 48 -2.55 -2.30 17.96
N VAL A 49 -2.16 -3.42 17.35
CA VAL A 49 -3.07 -4.48 16.88
C VAL A 49 -2.58 -5.81 17.42
N ARG A 50 -3.50 -6.68 17.84
CA ARG A 50 -3.16 -8.04 18.29
C ARG A 50 -3.14 -8.99 17.11
N LEU A 51 -2.26 -9.99 17.16
CA LEU A 51 -2.14 -10.99 16.10
C LEU A 51 -3.48 -11.72 15.82
N VAL A 52 -4.23 -12.04 16.88
CA VAL A 52 -5.55 -12.68 16.76
C VAL A 52 -6.56 -11.86 15.95
N ASP A 53 -6.52 -10.54 16.05
CA ASP A 53 -7.43 -9.65 15.31
C ASP A 53 -7.03 -9.62 13.82
N ILE A 54 -5.73 -9.69 13.53
CA ILE A 54 -5.21 -9.79 12.16
C ILE A 54 -5.61 -11.13 11.53
N ASP A 55 -5.44 -12.26 12.24
CA ASP A 55 -5.83 -13.57 11.74
C ASP A 55 -7.34 -13.66 11.45
N ALA A 56 -8.16 -13.08 12.33
CA ALA A 56 -9.60 -12.98 12.13
C ALA A 56 -9.94 -12.13 10.89
N GLY A 57 -9.28 -10.99 10.71
CA GLY A 57 -9.42 -10.15 9.54
C GLY A 57 -8.97 -10.83 8.24
N ILE A 58 -7.85 -11.56 8.27
CA ILE A 58 -7.33 -12.33 7.12
C ILE A 58 -8.34 -13.42 6.75
N THR A 59 -8.87 -14.14 7.74
CA THR A 59 -9.92 -15.16 7.53
C THR A 59 -11.16 -14.56 6.88
N ALA A 60 -11.60 -13.39 7.35
CA ALA A 60 -12.74 -12.69 6.76
C ALA A 60 -12.46 -12.25 5.31
N LEU A 61 -11.28 -11.71 5.02
CA LEU A 61 -10.90 -11.29 3.67
C LEU A 61 -10.66 -12.48 2.73
N ASN A 62 -10.22 -13.63 3.22
CA ASN A 62 -10.17 -14.87 2.44
C ASN A 62 -11.57 -15.28 1.97
N ARG A 63 -12.56 -15.23 2.87
CA ARG A 63 -13.96 -15.49 2.50
C ARG A 63 -14.49 -14.42 1.53
N ALA A 64 -14.09 -13.17 1.70
CA ALA A 64 -14.48 -12.08 0.81
C ALA A 64 -13.95 -12.30 -0.62
N VAL A 65 -12.67 -12.62 -0.77
CA VAL A 65 -12.04 -12.93 -2.08
C VAL A 65 -12.62 -14.19 -2.70
N ALA A 66 -12.95 -15.21 -1.90
CA ALA A 66 -13.58 -16.43 -2.40
C ALA A 66 -15.00 -16.18 -2.93
N ALA A 67 -15.77 -15.30 -2.29
CA ALA A 67 -17.11 -14.91 -2.74
C ALA A 67 -17.08 -13.97 -3.95
N ASP A 68 -16.14 -13.03 -3.96
CA ASP A 68 -15.99 -12.00 -5.00
C ASP A 68 -14.49 -11.80 -5.31
N PRO A 69 -13.92 -12.50 -6.31
CA PRO A 69 -12.50 -12.45 -6.60
C PRO A 69 -12.05 -11.19 -7.37
N ALA A 70 -12.83 -10.09 -7.29
CA ALA A 70 -12.53 -8.82 -7.93
C ALA A 70 -11.21 -8.21 -7.44
N ALA A 71 -10.61 -7.37 -8.30
CA ALA A 71 -9.35 -6.68 -8.01
C ALA A 71 -9.36 -5.94 -6.67
N GLY A 72 -10.44 -5.22 -6.35
CA GLY A 72 -10.58 -4.50 -5.09
C GLY A 72 -10.48 -5.40 -3.85
N ARG A 73 -11.02 -6.62 -3.91
CA ARG A 73 -10.98 -7.58 -2.80
C ARG A 73 -9.58 -8.12 -2.57
N ARG A 74 -8.87 -8.47 -3.65
CA ARG A 74 -7.46 -8.88 -3.57
C ARG A 74 -6.60 -7.76 -3.00
N LEU A 75 -6.78 -6.52 -3.49
CA LEU A 75 -6.04 -5.36 -2.99
C LEU A 75 -6.33 -5.08 -1.51
N GLN A 76 -7.57 -5.24 -1.04
CA GLN A 76 -7.93 -5.12 0.37
C GLN A 76 -7.28 -6.23 1.23
N ARG A 77 -7.30 -7.48 0.76
CA ARG A 77 -6.61 -8.59 1.45
C ARG A 77 -5.11 -8.36 1.55
N SER A 78 -4.48 -7.95 0.46
CA SER A 78 -3.05 -7.64 0.44
C SER A 78 -2.67 -6.56 1.45
N GLU A 79 -3.56 -5.61 1.72
CA GLU A 79 -3.32 -4.54 2.68
C GLU A 79 -3.17 -5.07 4.09
N LEU A 80 -4.12 -5.89 4.53
CA LEU A 80 -4.10 -6.45 5.87
C LEU A 80 -2.89 -7.39 6.04
N VAL A 81 -2.69 -8.28 5.07
CA VAL A 81 -1.63 -9.29 5.13
C VAL A 81 -0.25 -8.64 5.10
N ALA A 82 0.00 -7.68 4.19
CA ALA A 82 1.27 -6.96 4.14
C ALA A 82 1.45 -6.04 5.37
N GLY A 83 0.39 -5.36 5.83
CA GLY A 83 0.44 -4.51 7.01
C GLY A 83 0.84 -5.29 8.26
N GLY A 84 0.25 -6.47 8.47
CA GLY A 84 0.66 -7.38 9.53
C GLY A 84 2.11 -7.87 9.34
N ALA A 85 2.46 -8.34 8.15
CA ALA A 85 3.78 -8.90 7.88
C ALA A 85 4.92 -7.88 7.88
N LEU A 86 4.65 -6.58 7.71
CA LEU A 86 5.66 -5.52 7.73
C LEU A 86 5.71 -4.76 9.05
N THR A 87 4.78 -5.03 9.98
CA THR A 87 4.80 -4.42 11.32
C THR A 87 5.85 -5.14 12.20
N PRO A 88 6.90 -4.45 12.69
CA PRO A 88 7.93 -5.10 13.50
C PRO A 88 7.44 -5.49 14.89
N ALA A 89 6.49 -4.74 15.45
CA ALA A 89 5.94 -4.98 16.79
C ALA A 89 5.08 -6.25 16.91
N LEU A 90 4.69 -6.84 15.77
CA LEU A 90 3.97 -8.11 15.76
C LEU A 90 4.97 -9.26 15.84
N ASN A 91 4.81 -10.08 16.88
CA ASN A 91 5.62 -11.27 17.13
C ASN A 91 5.27 -12.40 16.14
N LEU A 92 5.62 -12.20 14.86
CA LEU A 92 5.52 -13.18 13.79
C LEU A 92 6.85 -13.91 13.62
N SER A 93 6.79 -15.24 13.46
CA SER A 93 7.96 -15.99 13.00
C SER A 93 8.38 -15.51 11.60
N MET A 94 9.66 -15.67 11.27
CA MET A 94 10.16 -15.29 9.94
C MET A 94 9.44 -16.08 8.82
N GLU A 95 9.17 -17.35 9.06
CA GLU A 95 8.41 -18.21 8.13
C GLU A 95 7.00 -17.67 7.89
N GLN A 96 6.26 -17.36 8.96
CA GLN A 96 4.91 -16.80 8.84
C GLN A 96 4.92 -15.45 8.12
N ARG A 97 5.93 -14.62 8.38
CA ARG A 97 6.14 -13.34 7.69
C ARG A 97 6.31 -13.54 6.18
N VAL A 98 7.15 -14.50 5.76
CA VAL A 98 7.37 -14.82 4.35
C VAL A 98 6.08 -15.35 3.70
N ILE A 99 5.35 -16.25 4.36
CA ILE A 99 4.07 -16.78 3.85
C ILE A 99 3.08 -15.64 3.60
N TRP A 100 2.95 -14.73 4.56
CA TRP A 100 2.06 -13.59 4.43
C TRP A 100 2.50 -12.65 3.30
N LEU A 101 3.78 -12.30 3.23
CA LEU A 101 4.30 -11.45 2.16
C LEU A 101 4.09 -12.08 0.77
N ARG A 102 4.28 -13.39 0.61
CA ARG A 102 4.02 -14.09 -0.65
C ARG A 102 2.54 -14.07 -1.03
N SER A 103 1.65 -14.26 -0.07
CA SER A 103 0.20 -14.15 -0.28
C SER A 103 -0.19 -12.73 -0.70
N ALA A 104 0.37 -11.70 -0.04
CA ALA A 104 0.14 -10.31 -0.40
C ALA A 104 0.72 -9.95 -1.78
N GLU A 105 1.89 -10.47 -2.15
CA GLU A 105 2.48 -10.30 -3.48
C GLU A 105 1.55 -10.85 -4.56
N ALA A 106 1.02 -12.06 -4.37
CA ALA A 106 0.09 -12.69 -5.33
C ALA A 106 -1.21 -11.87 -5.51
N ASP A 107 -1.77 -11.37 -4.41
CA ASP A 107 -2.95 -10.49 -4.46
C ASP A 107 -2.69 -9.17 -5.16
N LEU A 108 -1.53 -8.55 -4.89
CA LEU A 108 -1.13 -7.29 -5.50
C LEU A 108 -0.92 -7.45 -7.00
N VAL A 109 -0.18 -8.48 -7.43
CA VAL A 109 0.04 -8.77 -8.85
C VAL A 109 -1.29 -8.97 -9.57
N ALA A 110 -2.19 -9.79 -9.02
CA ALA A 110 -3.48 -10.03 -9.65
C ALA A 110 -4.39 -8.79 -9.63
N GLY A 111 -4.46 -8.06 -8.51
CA GLY A 111 -5.29 -6.87 -8.38
C GLY A 111 -4.81 -5.72 -9.28
N LEU A 112 -3.51 -5.47 -9.34
CA LEU A 112 -2.89 -4.45 -10.19
C LEU A 112 -2.96 -4.81 -11.67
N GLY A 113 -2.91 -6.10 -12.02
CA GLY A 113 -3.11 -6.56 -13.40
C GLY A 113 -4.49 -6.17 -13.96
N SER A 114 -5.53 -6.14 -13.12
CA SER A 114 -6.88 -5.72 -13.53
C SER A 114 -7.19 -4.25 -13.24
N ALA A 115 -6.50 -3.62 -12.29
CA ALA A 115 -6.72 -2.23 -11.89
C ALA A 115 -5.38 -1.51 -11.65
N PRO A 116 -4.63 -1.15 -12.71
CA PRO A 116 -3.25 -0.65 -12.59
C PRO A 116 -3.15 0.79 -12.08
N ALA A 117 -4.20 1.60 -12.17
CA ALA A 117 -4.19 3.01 -11.72
C ALA A 117 -4.33 3.14 -10.18
N ARG A 118 -3.45 2.48 -9.42
CA ARG A 118 -3.51 2.36 -7.95
C ARG A 118 -2.14 2.57 -7.31
N GLY A 119 -1.69 3.82 -7.22
CA GLY A 119 -0.34 4.14 -6.72
C GLY A 119 -0.02 3.63 -5.31
N VAL A 120 -0.99 3.61 -4.39
CA VAL A 120 -0.80 3.03 -3.05
C VAL A 120 -0.52 1.52 -3.11
N ALA A 121 -1.23 0.79 -3.99
CA ALA A 121 -1.03 -0.64 -4.15
C ALA A 121 0.32 -0.96 -4.81
N TRP A 122 0.76 -0.15 -5.78
CA TRP A 122 2.12 -0.26 -6.34
C TRP A 122 3.21 -0.01 -5.30
N ALA A 123 3.06 1.00 -4.43
CA ALA A 123 4.00 1.24 -3.32
C ALA A 123 4.04 0.04 -2.36
N ARG A 124 2.86 -0.53 -2.06
CA ARG A 124 2.77 -1.75 -1.24
C ARG A 124 3.47 -2.94 -1.89
N LEU A 125 3.34 -3.12 -3.20
CA LEU A 125 4.03 -4.18 -3.93
C LEU A 125 5.55 -4.01 -3.85
N ALA A 126 6.04 -2.77 -3.98
CA ALA A 126 7.46 -2.48 -3.79
C ALA A 126 7.93 -2.84 -2.37
N SER A 127 7.19 -2.45 -1.32
CA SER A 127 7.52 -2.82 0.07
C SER A 127 7.47 -4.33 0.33
N VAL A 128 6.48 -5.04 -0.23
CA VAL A 128 6.37 -6.50 -0.11
C VAL A 128 7.55 -7.19 -0.78
N ARG A 129 7.91 -6.77 -1.99
CA ARG A 129 9.07 -7.31 -2.71
C ARG A 129 10.38 -7.01 -1.97
N GLN A 130 10.53 -5.81 -1.39
CA GLN A 130 11.68 -5.46 -0.56
C GLN A 130 11.79 -6.42 0.63
N GLY A 131 10.68 -6.73 1.30
CA GLY A 131 10.65 -7.67 2.43
C GLY A 131 10.97 -9.12 2.04
N LEU A 132 10.67 -9.52 0.79
CA LEU A 132 10.89 -10.89 0.30
C LEU A 132 12.26 -11.11 -0.34
N GLN A 133 12.78 -10.10 -1.04
CA GLN A 133 13.92 -10.22 -1.95
C GLN A 133 15.07 -9.30 -1.57
N GLY A 134 14.86 -8.38 -0.63
CA GLY A 134 15.75 -7.24 -0.43
C GLY A 134 15.72 -6.29 -1.62
N THR A 135 16.82 -5.56 -1.80
CA THR A 135 17.01 -4.62 -2.91
C THR A 135 16.99 -5.36 -4.25
N SER A 136 16.05 -5.00 -5.13
CA SER A 136 15.90 -5.68 -6.42
C SER A 136 15.27 -4.79 -7.49
N ARG A 137 15.47 -5.16 -8.77
CA ARG A 137 14.83 -4.49 -9.90
C ARG A 137 13.30 -4.52 -9.80
N GLY A 138 12.74 -5.63 -9.30
CA GLY A 138 11.30 -5.77 -9.12
C GLY A 138 10.70 -4.82 -8.06
N VAL A 139 11.50 -4.37 -7.09
CA VAL A 139 11.11 -3.31 -6.13
C VAL A 139 11.08 -1.96 -6.86
N VAL A 140 12.14 -1.64 -7.60
CA VAL A 140 12.26 -0.40 -8.38
C VAL A 140 11.12 -0.27 -9.37
N ASP A 141 10.82 -1.30 -10.16
CA ASP A 141 9.74 -1.25 -11.16
C ASP A 141 8.37 -0.96 -10.50
N ALA A 142 8.07 -1.59 -9.37
CA ALA A 142 6.83 -1.34 -8.63
C ALA A 142 6.79 0.07 -8.00
N LEU A 143 7.92 0.56 -7.51
CA LEU A 143 8.05 1.92 -6.98
C LEU A 143 7.84 2.97 -8.08
N LEU A 144 8.45 2.79 -9.24
CA LEU A 144 8.27 3.69 -10.39
C LEU A 144 6.81 3.71 -10.83
N MET A 145 6.15 2.56 -10.96
CA MET A 145 4.71 2.48 -11.22
C MET A 145 3.86 3.20 -10.17
N SER A 146 4.27 3.16 -8.90
CA SER A 146 3.61 3.94 -7.86
C SER A 146 3.68 5.43 -8.15
N ILE A 147 4.89 5.93 -8.43
CA ILE A 147 5.14 7.34 -8.72
C ILE A 147 4.40 7.77 -10.00
N ASP A 148 4.42 6.96 -11.05
CA ASP A 148 3.73 7.22 -12.32
C ASP A 148 2.21 7.35 -12.16
N THR A 149 1.62 6.53 -11.28
CA THR A 149 0.15 6.48 -11.13
C THR A 149 -0.40 7.43 -10.06
N ALA A 150 0.42 7.86 -9.09
CA ALA A 150 -0.01 8.79 -8.05
C ALA A 150 1.17 9.64 -7.52
N PRO A 151 1.78 10.53 -8.32
CA PRO A 151 3.03 11.20 -7.94
C PRO A 151 2.86 12.14 -6.73
N LEU A 152 1.71 12.81 -6.64
CA LEU A 152 1.42 13.84 -5.63
C LEU A 152 0.67 13.32 -4.40
N LEU A 153 0.63 12.01 -4.18
CA LEU A 153 -0.07 11.44 -3.03
C LEU A 153 0.82 11.47 -1.78
N ASN A 154 0.65 12.52 -0.97
CA ASN A 154 1.51 12.82 0.18
C ASN A 154 1.60 11.68 1.20
N THR A 155 0.50 10.97 1.43
CA THR A 155 0.41 9.91 2.45
C THR A 155 1.36 8.73 2.22
N ILE A 156 1.88 8.56 0.99
CA ILE A 156 2.82 7.49 0.65
C ILE A 156 4.23 7.99 0.33
N TRP A 157 4.49 9.30 0.42
CA TRP A 157 5.84 9.84 0.27
C TRP A 157 6.85 9.27 1.26
N PRO A 158 6.55 9.09 2.57
CA PRO A 158 7.53 8.51 3.50
C PRO A 158 7.94 7.07 3.10
N ALA A 159 6.98 6.26 2.68
CA ALA A 159 7.26 4.89 2.23
C ALA A 159 8.08 4.87 0.95
N ARG A 160 7.76 5.74 -0.02
CA ARG A 160 8.53 5.88 -1.27
C ARG A 160 9.94 6.36 -1.01
N LEU A 161 10.13 7.35 -0.14
CA LEU A 161 11.46 7.87 0.19
C LEU A 161 12.36 6.77 0.75
N ARG A 162 11.84 5.95 1.68
CA ARG A 162 12.57 4.78 2.19
C ARG A 162 12.93 3.79 1.08
N LEU A 163 11.98 3.47 0.20
CA LEU A 163 12.25 2.57 -0.93
C LEU A 163 13.28 3.13 -1.90
N ILE A 164 13.28 4.45 -2.16
CA ILE A 164 14.27 5.12 -3.01
C ILE A 164 15.68 4.98 -2.41
N LEU A 165 15.82 5.27 -1.11
CA LEU A 165 17.10 5.18 -0.41
C LEU A 165 17.61 3.73 -0.37
N ASP A 166 16.75 2.78 0.00
CA ASP A 166 17.10 1.35 0.14
C ASP A 166 17.43 0.68 -1.20
N ASN A 167 16.93 1.22 -2.31
CA ASN A 167 17.13 0.65 -3.65
C ASN A 167 18.03 1.50 -4.55
N TRP A 168 18.74 2.49 -4.00
CA TRP A 168 19.52 3.45 -4.81
C TRP A 168 20.45 2.77 -5.84
N VAL A 169 21.08 1.67 -5.42
CA VAL A 169 22.00 0.88 -6.25
C VAL A 169 21.32 0.13 -7.40
N ALA A 170 20.02 -0.18 -7.27
CA ALA A 170 19.25 -0.93 -8.27
C ALA A 170 18.63 -0.03 -9.37
N PHE A 171 18.63 1.29 -9.18
CA PHE A 171 18.20 2.23 -10.21
C PHE A 171 19.28 2.40 -11.28
N THR A 172 18.82 2.58 -12.52
CA THR A 172 19.65 3.06 -13.63
C THR A 172 20.02 4.54 -13.43
N PRO A 173 21.06 5.05 -14.12
CA PRO A 173 21.42 6.47 -14.04
C PRO A 173 20.26 7.43 -14.37
N GLN A 174 19.45 7.10 -15.37
CA GLN A 174 18.30 7.90 -15.80
C GLN A 174 17.22 7.94 -14.71
N GLU A 175 16.95 6.79 -14.08
CA GLU A 175 15.98 6.73 -12.99
C GLU A 175 16.49 7.44 -11.74
N ARG A 176 17.79 7.40 -11.44
CA ARG A 176 18.37 8.15 -10.32
C ARG A 176 18.14 9.64 -10.49
N ALA A 177 18.38 10.19 -11.68
CA ALA A 177 18.09 11.60 -11.97
C ALA A 177 16.59 11.92 -11.81
N ARG A 178 15.71 11.00 -12.24
CA ARG A 178 14.26 11.12 -12.04
C ARG A 178 13.88 11.10 -10.55
N MET A 179 14.50 10.23 -9.76
CA MET A 179 14.23 10.11 -8.32
C MET A 179 14.76 11.31 -7.54
N GLU A 180 15.91 11.86 -7.91
CA GLU A 180 16.43 13.14 -7.36
C GLU A 180 15.40 14.25 -7.57
N ALA A 181 14.93 14.46 -8.81
CA ALA A 181 13.91 15.45 -9.11
C ALA A 181 12.59 15.21 -8.35
N TYR A 182 12.17 13.95 -8.23
CA TYR A 182 10.98 13.58 -7.46
C TYR A 182 11.14 13.90 -5.98
N VAL A 183 12.27 13.55 -5.36
CA VAL A 183 12.53 13.84 -3.94
C VAL A 183 12.53 15.35 -3.68
N VAL A 184 13.21 16.13 -4.54
CA VAL A 184 13.20 17.60 -4.46
C VAL A 184 11.79 18.17 -4.60
N MET A 185 11.00 17.70 -5.55
CA MET A 185 9.59 18.11 -5.70
C MET A 185 8.79 17.81 -4.43
N THR A 186 8.93 16.59 -3.87
CA THR A 186 8.22 16.24 -2.64
C THR A 186 8.68 17.08 -1.45
N TRP A 187 9.96 17.46 -1.37
CA TRP A 187 10.48 18.35 -0.34
C TRP A 187 9.81 19.72 -0.40
N ARG A 188 9.75 20.32 -1.59
CA ARG A 188 9.14 21.64 -1.82
C ARG A 188 7.65 21.66 -1.50
N LEU A 189 6.93 20.58 -1.82
CA LEU A 189 5.48 20.48 -1.64
C LEU A 189 5.06 19.96 -0.26
N SER A 190 6.00 19.48 0.55
CA SER A 190 5.69 18.92 1.86
C SER A 190 5.45 19.99 2.91
N LEU A 191 4.28 19.92 3.53
CA LEU A 191 3.98 20.64 4.77
C LEU A 191 4.57 19.94 6.01
N GLU A 192 4.91 18.66 5.90
CA GLU A 192 5.44 17.84 7.00
C GLU A 192 6.87 17.38 6.70
N LYS A 193 7.86 18.26 6.85
CA LYS A 193 9.26 17.90 6.53
C LYS A 193 9.88 16.87 7.50
N ARG A 194 9.27 16.64 8.66
CA ARG A 194 9.68 15.65 9.66
C ARG A 194 9.92 14.24 9.13
N TYR A 195 9.20 13.81 8.09
CA TYR A 195 9.39 12.46 7.57
C TYR A 195 10.71 12.29 6.79
N PHE A 196 11.31 13.38 6.29
CA PHE A 196 12.65 13.33 5.70
C PHE A 196 13.70 13.03 6.77
N GLY A 197 13.60 13.68 7.94
CA GLY A 197 14.41 13.33 9.11
C GLY A 197 14.19 11.88 9.55
N ALA A 198 12.93 11.43 9.62
CA ALA A 198 12.57 10.05 9.99
C ALA A 198 12.95 8.97 8.96
N ALA A 199 13.39 9.37 7.76
CA ALA A 199 13.89 8.44 6.74
C ALA A 199 15.38 8.14 6.92
N VAL A 200 16.14 9.00 7.61
CA VAL A 200 17.57 8.84 7.86
C VAL A 200 17.80 7.77 8.92
N ARG A 201 18.25 6.58 8.50
CA ARG A 201 18.60 5.47 9.41
C ARG A 201 20.10 5.22 9.48
N SER A 202 20.84 5.73 8.50
CA SER A 202 22.29 5.62 8.39
C SER A 202 22.91 6.93 7.91
N PRO A 203 24.22 7.13 8.10
CA PRO A 203 24.94 8.27 7.50
C PRO A 203 24.82 8.32 5.97
N VAL A 204 24.66 7.17 5.31
CA VAL A 204 24.50 7.09 3.85
C VAL A 204 23.17 7.69 3.41
N ASP A 205 22.08 7.44 4.14
CA ASP A 205 20.77 8.04 3.86
C ASP A 205 20.83 9.57 3.97
N GLU A 206 21.51 10.07 5.00
CA GLU A 206 21.73 11.51 5.18
C GLU A 206 22.51 12.09 4.01
N LEU A 207 23.59 11.44 3.56
CA LEU A 207 24.37 11.88 2.41
C LEU A 207 23.52 11.96 1.13
N PHE A 208 22.64 10.98 0.88
CA PHE A 208 21.75 11.04 -0.28
C PHE A 208 20.76 12.19 -0.19
N LEU A 209 20.10 12.38 0.95
CA LEU A 209 19.17 13.51 1.13
C LEU A 209 19.87 14.85 1.01
N ARG A 210 21.07 14.99 1.58
CA ARG A 210 21.89 16.19 1.41
C ARG A 210 22.28 16.41 -0.04
N TYR A 211 22.64 15.36 -0.76
CA TYR A 211 22.96 15.44 -2.18
C TYR A 211 21.74 15.90 -3.00
N PHE A 212 20.55 15.34 -2.77
CA PHE A 212 19.32 15.74 -3.47
C PHE A 212 18.94 17.20 -3.19
N LEU A 213 19.13 17.65 -1.94
CA LEU A 213 18.75 18.99 -1.50
C LEU A 213 19.90 20.01 -1.59
N ARG A 214 20.99 19.72 -2.31
CA ARG A 214 22.18 20.59 -2.37
C ARG A 214 21.86 21.97 -2.95
N ASP A 215 20.93 22.01 -3.91
CA ASP A 215 20.54 23.21 -4.66
C ASP A 215 19.26 23.84 -4.09
N GLU A 216 18.68 23.26 -3.04
CA GLU A 216 17.46 23.77 -2.40
C GLU A 216 17.79 24.92 -1.43
N PRO A 217 17.15 26.10 -1.55
CA PRO A 217 17.34 27.19 -0.61
C PRO A 217 17.03 26.74 0.82
N LYS A 218 18.02 26.88 1.72
CA LYS A 218 17.96 26.43 3.12
C LYS A 218 17.72 24.91 3.31
N GLY A 219 17.74 24.11 2.24
CA GLY A 219 17.41 22.68 2.31
C GLY A 219 18.32 21.89 3.25
N GLN A 220 19.61 22.24 3.29
CA GLN A 220 20.59 21.61 4.19
C GLN A 220 20.33 21.91 5.68
N GLU A 221 20.01 23.17 5.99
CA GLU A 221 19.74 23.64 7.36
C GLU A 221 18.44 23.04 7.88
N GLU A 222 17.39 23.09 7.06
CA GLU A 222 16.09 22.51 7.37
C GLU A 222 16.19 20.98 7.56
N LEU A 223 16.90 20.27 6.67
CA LEU A 223 17.11 18.83 6.82
C LEU A 223 17.85 18.50 8.13
N ALA A 224 18.88 19.26 8.48
CA ALA A 224 19.60 19.08 9.73
C ALA A 224 18.67 19.26 10.95
N GLY A 225 17.82 20.28 10.92
CA GLY A 225 16.79 20.50 11.94
C GLY A 225 15.81 19.33 12.06
N GLU A 226 15.32 18.79 10.95
CA GLU A 226 14.40 17.65 10.97
C GLU A 226 15.06 16.35 11.49
N ILE A 227 16.32 16.11 11.14
CA ILE A 227 17.09 14.97 11.65
C ILE A 227 17.28 15.10 13.17
N GLU A 228 17.62 16.29 13.66
CA GLU A 228 17.77 16.54 15.09
C GLU A 228 16.44 16.42 15.85
N ASN A 229 15.36 16.99 15.29
CA ASN A 229 14.02 16.89 15.85
C ASN A 229 13.60 15.42 15.99
N PHE A 230 13.85 14.59 14.97
CA PHE A 230 13.57 13.16 15.01
C PHE A 230 14.39 12.44 16.08
N LYS A 231 15.70 12.72 16.18
CA LYS A 231 16.58 12.13 17.21
C LYS A 231 16.15 12.46 18.64
N ARG A 232 15.67 13.70 18.88
CA ARG A 232 15.27 14.18 20.21
C ARG A 232 13.91 13.66 20.65
N HIS A 233 12.94 13.63 19.75
CA HIS A 233 11.53 13.40 20.12
C HIS A 233 11.00 12.03 19.74
N GLY A 234 11.68 11.30 18.84
CA GLY A 234 11.35 9.92 18.49
C GLY A 234 9.86 9.68 18.23
N ILE A 235 9.35 10.17 17.09
CA ILE A 235 7.93 10.09 16.65
C ILE A 235 6.91 10.63 17.67
#